data_AF-A0A3N5RJI6-F1
#
_entry.id   AF-A0A3N5RJI6-F1
#
_cell.length_a   1.000
_cell.length_b   1.000
_cell.length_c   1.000
_cell.angle_alpha   90.00
_cell.angle_beta   90.00
_cell.angle_gamma   90.00
#
_symmetry.space_group_name_H-M   'P 1'
#
loop_
_entity.id
_entity.type
_entity.pdbx_description
1 polymer ?
#
loop_
_entity_poly.entity_id
_entity_poly.type
_entity_poly.pdbx_seq_one_letter_code
_entity_poly.pdbx_strand_id
1 'polypeptide(L)' 'MQDIKSEYVITLAKLLLKGAKDNFIDFTSTDIGIEINKSQQAASKVILELQELKYVERV' A
#
# COMPACT_ATOMS: atom_id res chain seq x y z
N MET A 1 12.33 16.69 -4.21
CA MET A 1 11.01 16.27 -4.71
C MET A 1 10.97 14.77 -4.51
N GLN A 2 10.09 14.24 -3.66
CA GLN A 2 10.01 12.77 -3.53
C GLN A 2 9.40 12.23 -4.82
N ASP A 3 10.13 11.37 -5.52
CA ASP A 3 9.60 10.68 -6.68
C ASP A 3 8.44 9.79 -6.24
N ILE A 4 7.23 10.14 -6.69
CA ILE A 4 6.05 9.29 -6.49
C ILE A 4 6.16 8.14 -7.50
N LYS A 5 6.45 6.95 -6.97
CA LYS A 5 6.44 5.71 -7.76
C LYS A 5 5.00 5.35 -8.12
N SER A 6 4.79 4.78 -9.30
CA SER A 6 3.47 4.29 -9.75
C SER A 6 2.83 3.32 -8.75
N GLU A 7 3.65 2.48 -8.12
CA GLU A 7 3.22 1.48 -7.14
C GLU A 7 2.58 2.11 -5.91
N TYR A 8 3.00 3.31 -5.51
CA TYR A 8 2.40 4.03 -4.38
C TYR A 8 0.96 4.43 -4.69
N VAL A 9 0.74 5.02 -5.86
CA VAL A 9 -0.58 5.48 -6.30
C VAL A 9 -1.54 4.31 -6.43
N ILE A 10 -1.10 3.22 -7.06
CA ILE A 10 -1.94 2.02 -7.24
C ILE A 10 -2.28 1.41 -5.89
N THR A 11 -1.30 1.28 -4.98
CA THR A 11 -1.53 0.71 -3.64
C THR A 11 -2.52 1.56 -2.85
N LEU A 12 -2.33 2.88 -2.81
CA LEU A 12 -3.25 3.79 -2.12
C LEU A 12 -4.66 3.73 -2.71
N ALA A 13 -4.80 3.72 -4.04
CA ALA A 13 -6.10 3.59 -4.69
C ALA A 13 -6.81 2.28 -4.28
N LYS A 14 -6.09 1.16 -4.22
CA LYS A 14 -6.64 -0.14 -3.79
C LYS A 14 -7.06 -0.15 -2.32
N LEU A 15 -6.26 0.44 -1.44
CA LEU A 15 -6.59 0.61 -0.02
C LEU A 15 -7.86 1.46 0.14
N LEU A 16 -7.94 2.59 -0.57
CA LEU A 16 -9.10 3.48 -0.55
C LEU A 16 -10.38 2.81 -1.08
N LEU A 17 -10.28 2.02 -2.15
CA LEU A 17 -11.41 1.24 -2.68
C LEU A 17 -11.95 0.22 -1.66
N LYS A 18 -11.11 -0.24 -0.72
CA LYS A 18 -11.50 -1.13 0.38
C LYS A 18 -12.00 -0.38 1.62
N GLY A 19 -12.04 0.95 1.58
CA GLY A 19 -12.53 1.78 2.69
C GLY A 19 -11.48 2.15 3.73
N ALA A 20 -10.17 1.97 3.43
CA ALA A 20 -9.06 2.21 4.37
C ALA A 20 -8.90 3.65 4.86
N LYS A 21 -9.61 4.61 4.25
CA LYS A 21 -9.60 6.02 4.68
C LYS A 21 -10.23 6.19 6.06
N ASP A 22 -11.39 5.58 6.24
CA ASP A 22 -12.26 5.80 7.40
C ASP A 22 -12.42 4.51 8.23
N ASN A 23 -11.88 3.38 7.77
CA ASN A 23 -11.99 2.07 8.42
C ASN A 23 -10.63 1.38 8.52
N PHE A 24 -10.45 0.60 9.59
CA PHE A 24 -9.38 -0.40 9.63
C PHE A 24 -9.73 -1.54 8.67
N ILE A 25 -8.77 -1.95 7.85
CA ILE A 25 -8.94 -3.06 6.92
C ILE A 25 -7.88 -4.13 7.17
N ASP A 26 -8.30 -5.39 7.15
CA ASP A 26 -7.38 -6.51 7.08
C ASP A 26 -6.86 -6.64 5.65
N PHE A 27 -5.58 -6.33 5.46
CA PHE A 27 -4.96 -6.40 4.14
C PHE A 27 -3.51 -6.88 4.22
N THR A 28 -3.25 -8.04 3.64
CA THR A 28 -1.92 -8.65 3.71
C THR A 28 -1.00 -8.12 2.61
N SER A 29 0.32 -8.19 2.83
CA SER A 29 1.29 -7.86 1.78
C SER A 29 1.22 -8.81 0.58
N THR A 30 0.66 -10.01 0.77
CA THR A 30 0.39 -10.95 -0.33
C THR A 30 -0.75 -10.44 -1.21
N ASP A 31 -1.84 -9.97 -0.61
CA ASP A 31 -2.98 -9.39 -1.35
C ASP A 31 -2.53 -8.18 -2.16
N ILE A 32 -1.72 -7.30 -1.56
CA ILE A 32 -1.15 -6.13 -2.25
C ILE A 32 -0.27 -6.57 -3.41
N GLY A 33 0.60 -7.57 -3.20
CA GLY A 33 1.49 -8.10 -4.25
C GLY A 33 0.72 -8.59 -5.47
N ILE A 34 -0.41 -9.27 -5.28
CA ILE A 34 -1.29 -9.69 -6.37
C ILE A 34 -1.86 -8.46 -7.09
N GLU A 35 -2.37 -7.47 -6.36
CA GLU A 35 -3.00 -6.27 -6.92
C GLU A 35 -2.04 -5.35 -7.69
N ILE A 36 -0.77 -5.28 -7.28
CA ILE A 36 0.27 -4.47 -7.95
C ILE A 36 1.16 -5.29 -8.89
N ASN A 37 0.86 -6.58 -9.09
CA ASN A 37 1.64 -7.54 -9.88
C ASN A 37 3.13 -7.56 -9.50
N LYS A 38 3.42 -7.71 -8.21
CA LYS A 38 4.78 -7.80 -7.64
C LYS A 38 4.88 -8.96 -6.64
N SER A 39 6.11 -9.32 -6.29
CA SER A 39 6.33 -10.26 -5.19
C SER A 39 5.83 -9.68 -3.86
N GLN A 40 5.47 -10.55 -2.92
CA GLN A 40 5.10 -10.17 -1.56
C GLN A 40 6.17 -9.29 -0.88
N GLN A 41 7.45 -9.57 -1.15
CA GLN A 41 8.58 -8.81 -0.61
C GLN A 41 8.62 -7.38 -1.15
N ALA A 42 8.41 -7.21 -2.47
CA ALA A 42 8.34 -5.91 -3.09
C ALA A 42 7.10 -5.12 -2.62
N ALA A 43 5.95 -5.78 -2.46
CA ALA A 43 4.75 -5.18 -1.88
C ALA A 43 4.96 -4.75 -0.43
N SER A 44 5.64 -5.58 0.38
CA SER A 44 5.98 -5.24 1.77
C SER A 44 6.86 -4.00 1.85
N LYS A 45 7.83 -3.85 0.93
CA LYS A 45 8.65 -2.65 0.82
C LYS A 45 7.83 -1.41 0.49
N VAL A 46 6.92 -1.50 -0.49
CA VAL A 46 6.04 -0.38 -0.88
C VAL A 46 5.20 0.10 0.31
N ILE A 47 4.65 -0.81 1.11
CA ILE A 47 3.86 -0.45 2.30
C ILE A 47 4.72 0.20 3.38
N LEU A 48 5.93 -0.30 3.62
CA LEU A 48 6.86 0.32 4.57
C LEU A 48 7.21 1.74 4.13
N GLU A 49 7.52 1.95 2.85
CA GLU A 49 7.78 3.28 2.29
C GLU A 49 6.55 4.20 2.46
N LEU A 50 5.34 3.72 2.16
CA LEU A 50 4.10 4.50 2.36
C LEU A 50 3.84 4.84 3.84
N GLN A 51 4.23 3.97 4.77
CA GLN A 51 4.13 4.21 6.21
C GLN A 51 5.16 5.25 6.68
N GLU A 52 6.40 5.17 6.22
CA GLU A 52 7.44 6.18 6.49
C GLU A 52 7.02 7.57 5.97
N LEU A 53 6.33 7.60 4.83
CA LEU A 53 5.74 8.80 4.25
C LEU A 53 4.46 9.28 4.95
N LYS A 54 3.97 8.55 5.94
CA LYS A 54 2.72 8.84 6.69
C LYS A 54 1.46 8.82 5.82
N TYR A 55 1.47 8.10 4.70
CA TYR A 55 0.28 7.90 3.87
C TYR A 55 -0.55 6.69 4.31
N VAL A 56 0.05 5.77 5.06
CA VAL A 56 -0.61 4.57 5.60
C VAL A 56 -0.18 4.38 7.03
N GLU A 57 -1.11 3.98 7.90
CA GLU A 57 -0.83 3.50 9.25
C GLU A 57 -1.14 2.00 9.33
N ARG A 58 -0.32 1.27 10.10
CA ARG A 58 -0.49 -0.17 10.34
C ARG A 58 -0.58 -0.40 11.84
N VAL A 59 -1.50 -1.27 12.23
CA VAL A 59 -1.70 -1.73 13.62
C VAL A 59 -1.23 -3.18 13.73
#